data_AF-A0A438MIC8-F1
#
_entry.id   AF-A0A438MIC8-F1
#
_cell.length_a   1.000
_cell.length_b   1.000
_cell.length_c   1.000
_cell.angle_alpha   90.00
_cell.angle_beta   90.00
_cell.angle_gamma   90.00
#
_symmetry.space_group_name_H-M   'P 1'
#
loop_
_entity.id
_entity.type
_entity.pdbx_description
1 polymer ?
#
loop_
_entity_poly.entity_id
_entity_poly.type
_entity_poly.pdbx_seq_one_letter_code
_entity_poly.pdbx_strand_id
1 'polypeptide(L)'
;MLALRDHFASARFADETTYGILLVPDPGKLDTRRPMTADVRADQLGTPVNDVFDDRLPAGVLGVGNGVPWTMVATVTSVYGPSLGSHHHIVAGPAAAFTVAGVDTRALMIRQLWGARVLQGGRDLPDCESNPRWTFTLFPGEGLTSGLAESGTVLKGKVRFRLGKPDRGIGSARVAPAIAVV
;
A
#
# COMPACT_ATOMS: atom_id res chain seq x y z
N MET A 1 2.94 -0.52 -16.85
CA MET A 1 4.14 -0.42 -15.97
C MET A 1 5.02 0.77 -16.34
N LEU A 2 5.46 0.89 -17.61
CA LEU A 2 6.23 2.06 -18.10
C LEU A 2 5.52 3.39 -17.79
N ALA A 3 4.22 3.49 -18.07
CA ALA A 3 3.44 4.70 -17.81
C ALA A 3 3.48 5.17 -16.34
N LEU A 4 3.38 4.25 -15.36
CA LEU A 4 3.49 4.62 -13.93
C LEU A 4 4.91 5.07 -13.59
N ARG A 5 5.92 4.33 -14.06
CA ARG A 5 7.32 4.66 -13.81
C ARG A 5 7.69 6.02 -14.39
N ASP A 6 7.32 6.27 -15.63
CA ASP A 6 7.67 7.49 -16.34
C ASP A 6 6.92 8.70 -15.75
N HIS A 7 5.65 8.52 -15.38
CA HIS A 7 4.84 9.57 -14.74
C HIS A 7 5.37 9.98 -13.37
N PHE A 8 5.80 9.02 -12.55
CA PHE A 8 6.34 9.28 -11.20
C PHE A 8 7.86 9.37 -11.17
N ALA A 9 8.55 9.51 -12.31
CA ALA A 9 10.02 9.49 -12.38
C ALA A 9 10.70 10.63 -11.59
N SER A 10 10.03 11.77 -11.45
CA SER A 10 10.54 12.92 -10.67
C SER A 10 10.18 12.84 -9.19
N ALA A 11 9.45 11.81 -8.75
CA ALA A 11 9.10 11.64 -7.36
C ALA A 11 10.35 11.34 -6.52
N ARG A 12 10.33 11.75 -5.25
CA ARG A 12 11.40 11.39 -4.33
C ARG A 12 11.39 9.87 -4.13
N PHE A 13 12.57 9.25 -4.23
CA PHE A 13 12.78 7.79 -4.17
C PHE A 13 12.17 7.01 -5.34
N ALA A 14 11.94 7.66 -6.49
CA ALA A 14 11.49 6.97 -7.70
C ALA A 14 12.50 5.92 -8.19
N ASP A 15 13.79 6.15 -7.97
CA ASP A 15 14.91 5.25 -8.27
C ASP A 15 14.90 3.94 -7.45
N GLU A 16 14.21 3.95 -6.31
CA GLU A 16 14.02 2.78 -5.44
C GLU A 16 12.69 2.06 -5.67
N THR A 17 11.89 2.54 -6.63
CA THR A 17 10.54 2.06 -6.89
C THR A 17 10.50 1.23 -8.17
N THR A 18 10.09 -0.03 -8.04
CA THR A 18 9.74 -0.90 -9.16
C THR A 18 8.23 -1.01 -9.28
N TYR A 19 7.72 -0.77 -10.50
CA TYR A 19 6.32 -0.98 -10.85
C TYR A 19 6.16 -2.29 -11.62
N GLY A 20 5.16 -3.09 -11.23
CA GLY A 20 4.89 -4.42 -11.77
C GLY A 20 3.39 -4.73 -11.81
N ILE A 21 3.04 -6.00 -12.06
CA ILE A 21 1.70 -6.53 -11.78
C ILE A 21 1.66 -7.06 -10.35
N LEU A 22 0.64 -6.65 -9.61
CA LEU A 22 0.24 -7.22 -8.35
C LEU A 22 -1.07 -8.01 -8.57
N LEU A 23 -1.14 -9.23 -8.05
CA LEU A 23 -2.36 -10.02 -8.06
C LEU A 23 -3.15 -9.71 -6.77
N VAL A 24 -4.28 -9.03 -6.88
CA VAL A 24 -5.13 -8.73 -5.73
C VAL A 24 -6.20 -9.82 -5.62
N PRO A 25 -6.28 -10.55 -4.49
CA PRO A 25 -7.25 -11.64 -4.35
C PRO A 25 -8.68 -11.10 -4.26
N ASP A 26 -9.64 -11.94 -4.67
CA ASP A 26 -11.05 -11.76 -4.35
C ASP A 26 -11.22 -11.58 -2.82
N PRO A 27 -11.77 -10.47 -2.33
CA PRO A 27 -11.93 -10.25 -0.90
C PRO A 27 -12.93 -11.21 -0.25
N GLY A 28 -13.82 -11.86 -1.02
CA GLY A 28 -14.66 -12.96 -0.54
C GLY A 28 -13.91 -14.27 -0.30
N LYS A 29 -12.66 -14.40 -0.79
CA LYS A 29 -11.80 -15.57 -0.60
C LYS A 29 -10.62 -15.28 0.32
N LEU A 30 -10.01 -14.10 0.19
CA LEU A 30 -8.88 -13.66 1.02
C LEU A 30 -8.90 -12.13 1.15
N ASP A 31 -9.47 -11.62 2.24
CA ASP A 31 -9.57 -10.17 2.48
C ASP A 31 -8.28 -9.58 3.04
N THR A 32 -7.45 -9.03 2.17
CA THR A 32 -6.15 -8.42 2.51
C THR A 32 -6.24 -7.10 3.26
N ARG A 33 -7.44 -6.57 3.50
CA ARG A 33 -7.62 -5.33 4.27
C ARG A 33 -7.54 -5.55 5.76
N ARG A 34 -7.67 -6.80 6.19
CA ARG A 34 -7.74 -7.20 7.59
C ARG A 34 -6.45 -7.91 8.03
N PRO A 35 -6.23 -8.00 9.34
CA PRO A 35 -5.19 -8.85 9.92
C PRO A 35 -5.27 -10.27 9.37
N MET A 36 -4.13 -10.83 9.03
CA MET A 36 -4.03 -12.26 8.72
C MET A 36 -3.65 -13.04 9.98
N THR A 37 -3.96 -14.33 9.98
CA THR A 37 -3.48 -15.23 11.03
C THR A 37 -1.96 -15.36 10.94
N ALA A 38 -1.32 -15.62 12.08
CA ALA A 38 0.13 -15.76 12.19
C ALA A 38 0.73 -16.78 11.19
N ASP A 39 0.00 -17.85 10.88
CA ASP A 39 0.45 -18.93 10.00
C ASP A 39 0.60 -18.49 8.54
N VAL A 40 -0.19 -17.50 8.09
CA VAL A 40 -0.16 -16.99 6.71
C VAL A 40 1.20 -16.36 6.37
N ARG A 41 1.97 -15.94 7.38
CA ARG A 41 3.23 -15.19 7.21
C ARG A 41 4.42 -15.86 7.88
N ALA A 42 4.26 -17.11 8.34
CA ALA A 42 5.29 -17.81 9.10
C ALA A 42 6.61 -17.93 8.30
N ASP A 43 6.51 -18.16 7.00
CA ASP A 43 7.63 -18.23 6.05
C ASP A 43 8.28 -16.86 5.77
N GLN A 44 7.49 -15.77 5.81
CA GLN A 44 7.95 -14.41 5.56
C GLN A 44 8.70 -13.81 6.78
N LEU A 45 8.17 -14.03 7.99
CA LEU A 45 8.63 -13.37 9.21
C LEU A 45 9.50 -14.28 10.10
N GLY A 46 9.64 -15.56 9.76
CA GLY A 46 10.46 -16.54 10.49
C GLY A 46 9.92 -16.94 11.86
N THR A 47 8.91 -16.24 12.38
CA THR A 47 8.19 -16.60 13.59
C THR A 47 6.72 -16.23 13.40
N PRO A 48 5.77 -17.14 13.65
CA PRO A 48 4.34 -16.83 13.58
C PRO A 48 3.97 -15.80 14.65
N VAL A 49 3.56 -14.61 14.22
CA VAL A 49 3.06 -13.56 15.11
C VAL A 49 1.83 -12.91 14.48
N ASN A 50 0.81 -12.65 15.29
CA ASN A 50 -0.39 -11.96 14.81
C ASN A 50 -0.09 -10.51 14.39
N ASP A 51 -0.75 -10.11 13.32
CA ASP A 51 -0.77 -8.73 12.83
C ASP A 51 -1.37 -7.77 13.88
N VAL A 52 -1.01 -6.50 13.81
CA VAL A 52 -1.55 -5.43 14.68
C VAL A 52 -2.51 -4.57 13.89
N PHE A 53 -3.72 -4.38 14.41
CA PHE A 53 -4.75 -3.55 13.80
C PHE A 53 -5.21 -2.49 14.78
N ASP A 54 -5.37 -1.26 14.32
CA ASP A 54 -6.01 -0.21 15.09
C ASP A 54 -7.53 -0.38 14.99
N ASP A 55 -8.20 -0.72 16.10
CA ASP A 55 -9.64 -1.05 16.13
C ASP A 55 -10.54 0.11 15.69
N ARG A 56 -10.01 1.33 15.62
CA ARG A 56 -10.73 2.51 15.10
C ARG A 56 -10.84 2.49 13.57
N LEU A 57 -10.03 1.69 12.89
CA LEU A 57 -10.03 1.62 11.43
C LEU A 57 -11.37 1.04 10.92
N PRO A 58 -11.96 1.62 9.87
CA PRO A 58 -13.18 1.12 9.25
C PRO A 58 -12.90 -0.19 8.49
N ALA A 59 -13.92 -0.66 7.77
CA ALA A 59 -13.79 -1.84 6.91
C ALA A 59 -12.76 -1.68 5.77
N GLY A 60 -12.41 -0.44 5.43
CA GLY A 60 -11.54 -0.10 4.32
C GLY A 60 -12.23 -0.22 2.96
N VAL A 61 -11.60 0.34 1.94
CA VAL A 61 -12.15 0.42 0.57
C VAL A 61 -11.87 -0.86 -0.21
N LEU A 62 -12.81 -1.26 -1.06
CA LEU A 62 -12.62 -2.30 -2.06
C LEU A 62 -12.22 -1.64 -3.39
N GLY A 63 -10.95 -1.77 -3.76
CA GLY A 63 -10.45 -1.37 -5.08
C GLY A 63 -10.69 -2.46 -6.14
N VAL A 64 -10.73 -3.73 -5.72
CA VAL A 64 -11.19 -4.86 -6.52
C VAL A 64 -12.31 -5.59 -5.79
N GLY A 65 -13.38 -5.91 -6.51
CA GLY A 65 -14.60 -6.52 -5.98
C GLY A 65 -14.60 -8.05 -6.00
N ASN A 66 -15.73 -8.62 -5.60
CA ASN A 66 -15.94 -10.07 -5.59
C ASN A 66 -16.13 -10.63 -7.01
N GLY A 67 -15.83 -11.92 -7.18
CA GLY A 67 -16.25 -12.69 -8.37
C GLY A 67 -15.12 -13.06 -9.32
N VAL A 68 -13.97 -12.39 -9.25
CA VAL A 68 -12.76 -12.76 -9.97
C VAL A 68 -11.71 -13.22 -8.95
N PRO A 69 -11.20 -14.48 -9.01
CA PRO A 69 -10.29 -15.01 -7.99
C PRO A 69 -9.07 -14.13 -7.73
N TRP A 70 -8.53 -13.54 -8.80
CA TRP A 70 -7.39 -12.64 -8.78
C TRP A 70 -7.60 -11.52 -9.79
N THR A 71 -7.52 -10.27 -9.36
CA THR A 71 -7.52 -9.11 -10.24
C THR A 71 -6.09 -8.61 -10.43
N MET A 72 -5.68 -8.41 -11.68
CA MET A 72 -4.39 -7.81 -11.99
C MET A 72 -4.45 -6.30 -11.78
N VAL A 73 -3.48 -5.78 -11.05
CA VAL A 73 -3.32 -4.34 -10.83
C VAL A 73 -1.88 -3.95 -11.14
N ALA A 74 -1.69 -2.92 -11.97
CA ALA A 74 -0.39 -2.32 -12.18
C ALA A 74 -0.07 -1.37 -11.01
N THR A 75 0.95 -1.68 -10.21
CA THR A 75 1.34 -0.87 -9.03
C THR A 75 2.78 -1.16 -8.59
N VAL A 76 3.19 -0.65 -7.44
CA VAL A 76 4.50 -0.88 -6.83
C VAL A 76 4.65 -2.34 -6.40
N THR A 77 5.74 -2.99 -6.79
CA THR A 77 6.08 -4.37 -6.41
C THR A 77 7.43 -4.51 -5.69
N SER A 78 8.27 -3.46 -5.70
CA SER A 78 9.49 -3.38 -4.87
C SER A 78 9.17 -3.36 -3.37
N VAL A 79 10.19 -3.28 -2.50
CA VAL A 79 10.02 -3.06 -1.04
C VAL A 79 9.66 -1.63 -0.68
N TYR A 80 9.99 -0.66 -1.52
CA TYR A 80 9.67 0.76 -1.35
C TYR A 80 8.78 1.28 -2.47
N GLY A 81 7.85 2.17 -2.13
CA GLY A 81 7.16 3.02 -3.11
C GLY A 81 7.84 4.38 -3.24
N PRO A 82 7.28 5.31 -4.05
CA PRO A 82 7.72 6.69 -4.08
C PRO A 82 7.22 7.46 -2.86
N SER A 83 7.85 8.59 -2.56
CA SER A 83 7.33 9.58 -1.61
C SER A 83 6.67 10.73 -2.36
N LEU A 84 5.34 10.85 -2.23
CA LEU A 84 4.51 11.87 -2.87
C LEU A 84 4.02 12.94 -1.88
N GLY A 85 4.58 12.99 -0.67
CA GLY A 85 4.23 13.93 0.39
C GLY A 85 3.41 13.31 1.53
N SER A 86 2.72 14.17 2.28
CA SER A 86 1.78 13.77 3.33
C SER A 86 0.44 13.34 2.71
N HIS A 87 -0.45 12.75 3.51
CA HIS A 87 -1.80 12.44 3.05
C HIS A 87 -2.51 13.69 2.49
N HIS A 88 -2.45 14.82 3.21
CA HIS A 88 -3.03 16.08 2.73
C HIS A 88 -2.42 16.56 1.42
N HIS A 89 -1.10 16.48 1.25
CA HIS A 89 -0.45 16.88 -0.01
C HIS A 89 -0.93 16.02 -1.19
N ILE A 90 -1.13 14.72 -0.98
CA ILE A 90 -1.55 13.80 -2.03
C ILE A 90 -3.02 14.02 -2.42
N VAL A 91 -3.91 14.14 -1.42
CA VAL A 91 -5.35 14.34 -1.67
C VAL A 91 -5.62 15.71 -2.28
N ALA A 92 -4.96 16.77 -1.79
CA ALA A 92 -5.12 18.13 -2.31
C ALA A 92 -4.35 18.39 -3.62
N GLY A 93 -3.49 17.47 -4.03
CA GLY A 93 -2.66 17.65 -5.21
C GLY A 93 -3.48 17.67 -6.51
N PRO A 94 -2.99 18.37 -7.56
CA PRO A 94 -3.70 18.53 -8.81
C PRO A 94 -3.91 17.17 -9.49
N ALA A 95 -5.07 16.99 -10.14
CA ALA A 95 -5.41 15.73 -10.82
C ALA A 95 -4.32 15.25 -11.80
N ALA A 96 -3.71 16.18 -12.54
CA ALA A 96 -2.62 15.89 -13.47
C ALA A 96 -1.40 15.20 -12.81
N ALA A 97 -1.12 15.46 -11.53
CA ALA A 97 -0.02 14.81 -10.82
C ALA A 97 -0.30 13.34 -10.50
N PHE A 98 -1.56 12.91 -10.50
CA PHE A 98 -1.97 11.55 -10.10
C PHE A 98 -2.73 10.79 -11.17
N THR A 99 -3.00 11.40 -12.32
CA THR A 99 -3.74 10.77 -13.42
C THR A 99 -2.76 10.12 -14.40
N VAL A 100 -2.85 8.81 -14.56
CA VAL A 100 -2.05 8.03 -15.49
C VAL A 100 -2.98 7.25 -16.40
N ALA A 101 -2.81 7.38 -17.72
CA ALA A 101 -3.71 6.77 -18.71
C ALA A 101 -5.21 7.09 -18.45
N GLY A 102 -5.51 8.32 -18.01
CA GLY A 102 -6.87 8.75 -17.69
C GLY A 102 -7.44 8.26 -16.36
N VAL A 103 -6.67 7.51 -15.57
CA VAL A 103 -7.09 6.95 -14.28
C VAL A 103 -6.41 7.70 -13.13
N ASP A 104 -7.21 8.15 -12.15
CA ASP A 104 -6.66 8.68 -10.89
C ASP A 104 -6.08 7.54 -10.05
N THR A 105 -4.76 7.50 -9.99
CA THR A 105 -4.01 6.45 -9.29
C THR A 105 -4.20 6.46 -7.77
N ARG A 106 -4.74 7.55 -7.18
CA ARG A 106 -5.01 7.67 -5.74
C ARG A 106 -6.12 6.76 -5.28
N ALA A 107 -7.11 6.49 -6.15
CA ALA A 107 -8.27 5.67 -5.81
C ALA A 107 -7.89 4.25 -5.34
N LEU A 108 -6.76 3.74 -5.82
CA LEU A 108 -6.24 2.42 -5.48
C LEU A 108 -5.03 2.48 -4.54
N MET A 109 -4.65 3.65 -4.01
CA MET A 109 -3.70 3.74 -2.90
C MET A 109 -4.41 3.38 -1.58
N ILE A 110 -4.75 2.09 -1.44
CA ILE A 110 -5.60 1.54 -0.39
C ILE A 110 -4.95 0.32 0.26
N ARG A 111 -5.41 -0.03 1.45
CA ARG A 111 -4.85 -1.12 2.24
C ARG A 111 -5.07 -2.49 1.62
N GLN A 112 -6.11 -2.68 0.78
CA GLN A 112 -6.35 -3.94 0.06
C GLN A 112 -5.12 -4.29 -0.81
N LEU A 113 -4.64 -3.33 -1.59
CA LEU A 113 -3.49 -3.53 -2.47
C LEU A 113 -2.20 -3.68 -1.67
N TRP A 114 -2.01 -2.85 -0.64
CA TRP A 114 -0.84 -2.99 0.22
C TRP A 114 -0.79 -4.35 0.90
N GLY A 115 -1.90 -4.83 1.47
CA GLY A 115 -1.97 -6.17 2.07
C GLY A 115 -1.68 -7.29 1.07
N ALA A 116 -2.15 -7.18 -0.18
CA ALA A 116 -1.81 -8.12 -1.24
C ALA A 116 -0.32 -8.09 -1.59
N ARG A 117 0.32 -6.91 -1.60
CA ARG A 117 1.77 -6.75 -1.79
C ARG A 117 2.56 -7.35 -0.64
N VAL A 118 2.10 -7.22 0.61
CA VAL A 118 2.74 -7.88 1.75
C VAL A 118 2.71 -9.40 1.58
N LEU A 119 1.56 -9.98 1.20
CA LEU A 119 1.45 -11.44 0.96
C LEU A 119 2.38 -11.94 -0.16
N GLN A 120 2.60 -11.12 -1.19
CA GLN A 120 3.46 -11.46 -2.33
C GLN A 120 4.94 -11.05 -2.14
N GLY A 121 5.29 -10.41 -1.04
CA GLY A 121 6.65 -9.92 -0.79
C GLY A 121 7.68 -11.01 -0.51
N GLY A 122 7.26 -12.24 -0.23
CA GLY A 122 8.17 -13.32 0.16
C GLY A 122 9.06 -12.90 1.34
N ARG A 123 10.38 -12.94 1.16
CA ARG A 123 11.39 -12.48 2.15
C ARG A 123 11.63 -10.97 2.12
N ASP A 124 11.29 -10.32 1.02
CA ASP A 124 11.51 -8.89 0.80
C ASP A 124 10.21 -8.13 1.04
N LEU A 125 9.81 -8.07 2.32
CA LEU A 125 8.54 -7.45 2.70
C LEU A 125 8.54 -5.93 2.46
N PRO A 126 7.43 -5.36 1.98
CA PRO A 126 7.31 -3.92 1.83
C PRO A 126 7.31 -3.24 3.20
N ASP A 127 7.90 -2.05 3.26
CA ASP A 127 7.86 -1.19 4.47
C ASP A 127 8.35 -1.89 5.76
N CYS A 128 9.31 -2.81 5.62
CA CYS A 128 9.83 -3.62 6.70
C CYS A 128 11.02 -2.97 7.41
N GLU A 129 11.09 -3.14 8.73
CA GLU A 129 12.23 -2.67 9.55
C GLU A 129 13.55 -3.36 9.22
N SER A 130 13.51 -4.56 8.64
CA SER A 130 14.70 -5.30 8.19
C SER A 130 15.29 -4.77 6.89
N ASN A 131 14.54 -3.93 6.17
CA ASN A 131 15.04 -3.31 4.94
C ASN A 131 16.08 -2.23 5.28
N PRO A 132 16.97 -1.85 4.35
CA PRO A 132 17.97 -0.80 4.59
C PRO A 132 17.43 0.51 5.18
N ARG A 133 16.15 0.83 4.92
CA ARG A 133 15.42 1.95 5.51
C ARG A 133 14.02 1.53 5.91
N TRP A 134 13.65 1.85 7.14
CA TRP A 134 12.27 1.69 7.57
C TRP A 134 11.36 2.76 6.95
N THR A 135 10.24 2.30 6.38
CA THR A 135 9.22 3.10 5.70
C THR A 135 7.82 2.66 6.13
N PHE A 136 6.80 3.41 5.73
CA PHE A 136 5.40 3.00 5.83
C PHE A 136 4.64 3.51 4.61
N THR A 137 3.64 2.75 4.16
CA THR A 137 2.78 3.13 3.04
C THR A 137 1.51 3.79 3.57
N LEU A 138 1.22 5.01 3.13
CA LEU A 138 -0.04 5.72 3.36
C LEU A 138 -1.14 5.16 2.46
N PHE A 139 -2.40 5.26 2.90
CA PHE A 139 -3.59 4.87 2.13
C PHE A 139 -4.52 6.05 1.78
N PRO A 140 -4.10 7.04 0.96
CA PRO A 140 -4.94 8.18 0.59
C PRO A 140 -6.30 7.82 -0.03
N GLY A 141 -6.41 6.67 -0.69
CA GLY A 141 -7.67 6.21 -1.28
C GLY A 141 -8.74 5.84 -0.25
N GLU A 142 -8.39 5.74 1.03
CA GLU A 142 -9.33 5.44 2.11
C GLU A 142 -9.78 6.67 2.90
N GLY A 143 -9.21 7.85 2.61
CA GLY A 143 -9.51 9.08 3.32
C GLY A 143 -8.98 9.08 4.76
N LEU A 144 -9.63 9.88 5.61
CA LEU A 144 -9.26 10.05 7.02
C LEU A 144 -10.24 9.33 7.95
N THR A 145 -9.69 8.65 8.95
CA THR A 145 -10.45 8.06 10.05
C THR A 145 -10.28 8.91 11.29
N SER A 146 -11.35 9.59 11.71
CA SER A 146 -11.33 10.54 12.83
C SER A 146 -10.23 11.61 12.69
N GLY A 147 -10.02 12.11 11.47
CA GLY A 147 -8.99 13.10 11.15
C GLY A 147 -7.55 12.55 11.07
N LEU A 148 -7.36 11.23 11.16
CA LEU A 148 -6.05 10.58 11.07
C LEU A 148 -5.92 9.82 9.74
N ALA A 149 -4.72 9.87 9.16
CA ALA A 149 -4.39 9.14 7.95
C ALA A 149 -4.04 7.69 8.27
N GLU A 150 -4.47 6.80 7.41
CA GLU A 150 -4.24 5.37 7.54
C GLU A 150 -2.94 4.95 6.85
N SER A 151 -2.26 3.96 7.43
CA SER A 151 -1.03 3.42 6.86
C SER A 151 -0.73 1.98 7.26
N GLY A 152 0.13 1.35 6.47
CA GLY A 152 0.69 0.02 6.69
C GLY A 152 2.20 0.05 6.85
N THR A 153 2.73 -0.80 7.74
CA THR A 153 4.17 -1.06 7.89
C THR A 153 4.42 -2.47 8.42
N VAL A 154 5.62 -3.01 8.23
CA VAL A 154 6.08 -4.21 8.91
C VAL A 154 7.15 -3.82 9.93
N LEU A 155 6.83 -3.96 11.22
CA LEU A 155 7.65 -3.44 12.31
C LEU A 155 7.52 -4.31 13.56
N LYS A 156 8.64 -4.65 14.18
CA LYS A 156 8.82 -5.66 15.23
C LYS A 156 8.33 -7.04 14.81
N GLY A 157 8.63 -7.45 13.58
CA GLY A 157 8.18 -8.73 13.00
C GLY A 157 6.67 -8.88 12.89
N LYS A 158 5.92 -7.77 12.75
CA LYS A 158 4.44 -7.78 12.62
C LYS A 158 4.02 -6.86 11.51
N VAL A 159 3.00 -7.25 10.74
CA VAL A 159 2.29 -6.33 9.85
C VAL A 159 1.37 -5.46 10.71
N ARG A 160 1.33 -4.16 10.45
CA ARG A 160 0.63 -3.20 11.30
C ARG A 160 -0.18 -2.24 10.45
N PHE A 161 -1.48 -2.18 10.72
CA PHE A 161 -2.39 -1.16 10.19
C PHE A 161 -2.60 -0.11 11.28
N ARG A 162 -2.27 1.15 11.00
CA ARG A 162 -2.26 2.21 12.01
C ARG A 162 -2.81 3.52 11.50
N LEU A 163 -3.20 4.35 12.47
CA LEU A 163 -3.57 5.74 12.27
C LEU A 163 -2.42 6.68 12.65
N GLY A 164 -2.22 7.72 11.86
CA GLY A 164 -1.18 8.72 12.04
C GLY A 164 -1.62 10.13 11.64
N LYS A 165 -0.79 11.12 11.93
CA LYS A 165 -1.09 12.51 11.56
C LYS A 165 -1.10 12.67 10.02
N PRO A 166 -2.11 13.32 9.44
CA PRO A 166 -2.29 13.38 7.98
C PRO A 166 -1.40 14.43 7.29
N ASP A 167 -0.81 15.34 8.05
CA ASP A 167 0.12 16.39 7.59
C ASP A 167 1.58 15.93 7.60
N ARG A 168 1.86 14.76 8.20
CA ARG A 168 3.23 14.26 8.42
C ARG A 168 3.83 13.65 7.15
N GLY A 169 4.37 14.49 6.28
CA GLY A 169 5.15 14.09 5.10
C GLY A 169 6.61 13.75 5.42
N ILE A 170 6.86 12.95 6.47
CA ILE A 170 8.24 12.63 6.88
C ILE A 170 8.93 11.74 5.85
N GLY A 171 10.27 11.76 5.85
CA GLY A 171 11.10 11.04 4.87
C GLY A 171 10.86 9.53 4.76
N SER A 172 10.11 8.90 5.67
CA SER A 172 9.72 7.48 5.66
C SER A 172 8.35 7.21 5.01
N ALA A 173 7.52 8.23 4.77
CA ALA A 173 6.20 8.05 4.17
C ALA A 173 6.32 7.69 2.68
N ARG A 174 5.61 6.64 2.28
CA ARG A 174 5.49 6.13 0.91
C ARG A 174 4.03 5.98 0.50
N VAL A 175 3.81 5.75 -0.78
CA VAL A 175 2.51 5.35 -1.34
C VAL A 175 2.72 4.30 -2.42
N ALA A 176 1.63 3.67 -2.87
CA ALA A 176 1.64 2.76 -4.01
C ALA A 176 0.57 3.19 -5.02
N PRO A 177 0.88 4.13 -5.95
CA PRO A 177 -0.02 4.48 -7.04
C PRO A 177 -0.39 3.23 -7.86
N ALA A 178 -1.64 3.11 -8.27
CA ALA A 178 -2.14 1.88 -8.88
C ALA A 178 -3.20 2.13 -9.95
N ILE A 179 -3.25 1.23 -10.94
CA ILE A 179 -4.25 1.20 -12.01
C ILE A 179 -4.72 -0.25 -12.15
N ALA A 180 -6.03 -0.50 -12.06
CA ALA A 180 -6.58 -1.82 -12.33
C ALA A 180 -6.41 -2.18 -13.81
N VAL A 181 -5.94 -3.39 -14.10
CA VAL A 181 -5.82 -3.92 -15.46
C VAL A 181 -7.07 -4.74 -15.71
N VAL A 182 -8.13 -4.07 -16.18
CA VAL A 182 -9.42 -4.66 -16.57
C VAL A 182 -9.59 -4.64 -18.07
#